data_AF-W7DSQ1-F1
#
_entry.id   AF-W7DSQ1-F1
#
_cell.length_a   1.000
_cell.length_b   1.000
_cell.length_c   1.000
_cell.angle_alpha   90.00
_cell.angle_beta   90.00
_cell.angle_gamma   90.00
#
_symmetry.space_group_name_H-M   'P 1'
#
loop_
_entity.id
_entity.type
_entity.pdbx_description
1 polymer ?
#
loop_
_entity_poly.entity_id
_entity_poly.type
_entity_poly.pdbx_seq_one_letter_code
_entity_poly.pdbx_strand_id
1 'polypeptide(L)' 'MPNPASVYCVELHGKSILMNNPQGQYANCKLPSGELIEEWALYRRDHSLSK' A
#
# COMPACT_ATOMS: atom_id res chain seq x y z
N MET A 1 -16.42 4.32 -2.89
CA MET A 1 -15.16 4.66 -3.59
C MET A 1 -14.08 3.72 -3.11
N PRO A 2 -13.19 3.20 -3.98
CA PRO A 2 -12.09 2.34 -3.57
C PRO A 2 -11.04 3.14 -2.77
N ASN A 3 -10.32 2.48 -1.87
CA ASN A 3 -9.20 3.09 -1.15
C ASN A 3 -8.07 3.43 -2.15
N PRO A 4 -7.63 4.70 -2.26
CA PRO A 4 -6.60 5.09 -3.23
C PRO A 4 -5.28 4.36 -3.02
N ALA A 5 -4.90 4.05 -1.77
CA ALA A 5 -3.68 3.30 -1.49
C ALA A 5 -3.75 1.85 -2.00
N SER A 6 -4.91 1.20 -1.86
CA SER A 6 -5.15 -0.15 -2.37
C SER A 6 -5.24 -0.17 -3.90
N VAL A 7 -5.86 0.84 -4.51
CA VAL A 7 -5.87 1.00 -5.98
C VAL A 7 -4.44 1.12 -6.49
N TYR A 8 -3.63 1.97 -5.88
CA TYR A 8 -2.26 2.19 -6.27
C TYR A 8 -1.38 0.93 -6.14
N CYS A 9 -1.57 0.15 -5.08
CA CYS A 9 -0.91 -1.15 -4.94
C CYS A 9 -1.19 -2.07 -6.15
N VAL A 10 -2.45 -2.14 -6.60
CA VAL A 10 -2.86 -2.95 -7.75
C VAL A 10 -2.31 -2.39 -9.07
N GLU A 11 -2.30 -1.07 -9.25
CA GLU A 11 -1.70 -0.41 -10.43
C GLU A 11 -0.20 -0.72 -10.58
N LEU A 12 0.51 -0.90 -9.47
CA LEU A 12 1.91 -1.35 -9.43
C LEU A 12 2.07 -2.87 -9.60
N HIS A 13 1.00 -3.59 -9.99
CA HIS A 13 0.94 -5.05 -10.07
C HIS A 13 1.23 -5.75 -8.73
N GLY A 14 1.06 -5.03 -7.63
CA GLY A 14 1.19 -5.54 -6.28
C GLY A 14 -0.06 -6.30 -5.83
N LYS A 15 0.06 -6.95 -4.67
CA LYS A 15 -1.05 -7.64 -4.00
C LYS A 15 -1.25 -7.07 -2.60
N SER A 16 -2.48 -6.63 -2.31
CA SER A 16 -2.90 -6.24 -0.97
C SER A 16 -2.94 -7.44 -0.03
N ILE A 17 -2.34 -7.28 1.15
CA ILE A 17 -2.32 -8.26 2.23
C ILE A 17 -2.90 -7.58 3.46
N LEU A 18 -4.08 -8.02 3.90
CA LEU A 18 -4.71 -7.52 5.12
C LEU A 18 -3.95 -8.04 6.35
N MET A 19 -3.66 -7.13 7.25
CA MET A 19 -2.92 -7.37 8.49
C MET A 19 -3.74 -6.82 9.66
N ASN A 20 -3.64 -7.47 10.82
CA ASN A 20 -4.31 -7.03 12.04
C ASN A 20 -3.26 -6.75 13.12
N ASN A 21 -3.44 -5.68 13.88
CA ASN A 21 -2.67 -5.37 15.07
C ASN A 21 -3.62 -4.90 16.20
N PRO A 22 -3.13 -4.67 17.43
CA PRO A 22 -3.96 -4.19 18.53
C PRO A 22 -4.65 -2.83 18.29
N GLN A 23 -4.21 -2.06 17.29
CA GLN A 23 -4.76 -0.75 16.91
C GLN A 23 -5.82 -0.86 15.81
N GLY A 24 -5.97 -2.02 15.17
CA GLY A 24 -6.95 -2.27 14.11
C GLY A 24 -6.41 -3.08 12.93
N GLN A 25 -7.13 -3.02 11.82
CA GLN A 25 -6.73 -3.62 10.55
C GLN A 25 -6.01 -2.59 9.68
N TYR A 26 -4.96 -3.03 9.00
CA TYR A 26 -4.23 -2.28 7.99
C TYR A 26 -3.88 -3.19 6.80
N ALA A 27 -3.35 -2.63 5.72
CA ALA A 27 -2.99 -3.39 4.53
C ALA A 27 -1.55 -3.12 4.12
N ASN A 28 -0.84 -4.18 3.76
CA ASN A 28 0.46 -4.11 3.11
C ASN A 28 0.32 -4.42 1.62
N CYS A 29 1.11 -3.75 0.79
CA CYS A 29 1.32 -4.08 -0.61
C CYS A 29 2.55 -4.98 -0.77
N LYS A 30 2.38 -6.16 -1.36
CA LYS A 30 3.49 -6.98 -1.84
C LYS A 30 3.73 -6.69 -3.32
N LEU A 31 4.83 -6.01 -3.63
CA LEU A 31 5.21 -5.63 -5.00
C LEU A 31 5.88 -6.81 -5.75
N PRO A 32 5.88 -6.80 -7.10
CA PRO A 32 6.57 -7.81 -7.90
C PRO A 32 8.08 -7.90 -7.65
N SER A 33 8.70 -6.80 -7.21
CA SER A 33 10.09 -6.75 -6.76
C SER A 33 10.38 -7.61 -5.52
N GLY A 34 9.33 -8.04 -4.82
CA GLY A 34 9.42 -8.72 -3.52
C GLY A 34 9.32 -7.77 -2.32
N GLU A 35 9.32 -6.46 -2.54
CA GLU A 35 9.12 -5.46 -1.48
C GLU A 35 7.74 -5.64 -0.83
N LEU A 36 7.72 -5.60 0.51
CA LEU A 36 6.51 -5.58 1.32
C LEU A 36 6.48 -4.26 2.09
N ILE A 37 5.50 -3.41 1.77
CA ILE A 37 5.38 -2.05 2.33
C ILE A 37 3.92 -1.77 2.67
N GLU A 38 3.65 -1.00 3.73
CA GLU A 38 2.27 -0.59 4.07
C GLU A 38 1.66 0.26 2.94
N GLU A 39 0.41 0.02 2.57
CA GLU A 39 -0.21 0.62 1.37
C GLU A 39 -0.20 2.16 1.41
N TRP A 40 -0.50 2.76 2.56
CA TRP A 40 -0.48 4.21 2.68
C TRP A 40 0.94 4.78 2.73
N ALA A 41 1.91 4.06 3.29
CA ALA A 41 3.32 4.42 3.22
C ALA A 41 3.82 4.44 1.77
N LEU A 42 3.47 3.42 0.99
CA LEU A 42 3.73 3.35 -0.46
C LEU A 42 3.07 4.51 -1.20
N TYR A 43 1.77 4.71 -1.01
CA TYR A 43 1.02 5.78 -1.65
C TYR A 43 1.63 7.16 -1.35
N ARG A 44 1.92 7.47 -0.07
CA ARG A 44 2.54 8.75 0.32
C ARG A 44 3.97 8.91 -0.19
N ARG A 45 4.77 7.85 -0.26
CA ARG A 45 6.13 7.88 -0.80
C ARG A 45 6.10 8.37 -2.24
N ASP A 46 5.23 7.78 -3.05
CA ASP A 46 5.23 7.98 -4.50
C ASP A 46 4.32 9.15 -4.95
N HIS A 47 3.44 9.64 -4.06
CA HIS A 47 2.59 10.83 -4.26
C HIS A 47 2.97 12.00 -3.36
N SER A 48 4.16 11.98 -2.74
CA SER A 48 4.64 13.15 -2.02
C SER A 48 4.96 14.26 -3.02
N LEU A 49 4.21 15.36 -2.95
CA LEU A 49 4.50 16.60 -3.68
C LEU A 49 5.74 17.28 -3.08
N SER A 50 6.91 16.67 -3.22
CA SER A 50 8.23 17.32 -3.08
C SER A 50 9.28 16.33 -3.58
N LYS A 51 9.93 16.58 -4.70
CA LYS A 51 10.84 17.71 -4.89
C LYS A 51 10.82 18.26 -6.33
#